data_AF-Q0UZF9-F1
#
_entry.id   AF-Q0UZF9-F1
#
_cell.length_a   1.000
_cell.length_b   1.000
_cell.length_c   1.000
_cell.angle_alpha   90.00
_cell.angle_beta   90.00
_cell.angle_gamma   90.00
#
_symmetry.space_group_name_H-M   'P 1'
#
loop_
_entity.id
_entity.type
_entity.pdbx_description
1 polymer ?
#
loop_
_entity_poly.entity_id
_entity_poly.type
_entity_poly.pdbx_seq_one_letter_code
_entity_poly.pdbx_strand_id
1 'polypeptide(L)'
;MLEGELYVDFGYKRVLLTPSEGDLEIPAWARNRVIPLPPSEDRNAPGSYSMVPEQSDYMLDAIFYENYYRYMDHALAPGGEGISVIQVLCMFDRGGSCLALPNSIPFSLTLSKAMTVVFGRWLGVILGYQPYYKEWTTDRETAKQRMSTSIFTSRFVRD
;
A
#
# COMPACT_ATOMS: atom_id res chain seq x y z
N MET A 1 0.29 14.86 11.90
CA MET A 1 1.51 15.56 11.43
C MET A 1 2.42 15.79 12.63
N LEU A 2 3.74 15.63 12.52
CA LEU A 2 4.64 15.82 13.68
C LEU A 2 5.27 17.22 13.66
N GLU A 3 5.87 17.64 12.54
CA GLU A 3 6.48 18.97 12.40
C GLU A 3 6.33 19.51 10.97
N GLY A 4 6.25 20.82 10.79
CA GLY A 4 6.19 21.46 9.48
C GLY A 4 4.82 21.34 8.80
N GLU A 5 4.79 21.42 7.47
CA GLU A 5 3.55 21.42 6.68
C GLU A 5 3.70 20.52 5.46
N LEU A 6 2.62 19.84 5.06
CA LEU A 6 2.57 19.06 3.81
C LEU A 6 1.17 19.12 3.18
N TYR A 7 1.09 18.92 1.88
CA TYR A 7 -0.19 18.69 1.23
C TYR A 7 -0.47 17.19 1.14
N VAL A 8 -1.67 16.77 1.51
CA VAL A 8 -2.18 15.43 1.22
C VAL A 8 -3.28 15.57 0.17
N ASP A 9 -3.06 14.96 -0.99
CA ASP A 9 -4.14 14.70 -1.93
C ASP A 9 -4.80 13.38 -1.50
N PHE A 10 -6.11 13.37 -1.25
CA PHE A 10 -6.88 12.13 -1.09
C PHE A 10 -8.18 12.21 -1.90
N GLY A 11 -8.37 11.26 -2.81
CA GLY A 11 -9.43 11.33 -3.83
C GLY A 11 -9.29 12.57 -4.70
N TYR A 12 -10.28 13.47 -4.65
CA TYR A 12 -10.29 14.75 -5.38
C TYR A 12 -9.99 15.96 -4.48
N LYS A 13 -9.68 15.73 -3.19
CA LYS A 13 -9.43 16.80 -2.22
C LYS A 13 -7.93 16.94 -2.00
N ARG A 14 -7.50 18.20 -1.83
CA ARG A 14 -6.17 18.56 -1.34
C ARG A 14 -6.33 19.21 0.03
N VAL A 15 -5.62 18.71 1.02
CA VAL A 15 -5.63 19.23 2.39
C VAL A 15 -4.21 19.63 2.79
N LEU A 16 -4.05 20.82 3.38
CA LEU A 16 -2.79 21.26 3.98
C LEU A 16 -2.74 20.74 5.41
N LEU A 17 -1.93 19.72 5.65
CA LEU A 17 -1.79 19.16 6.98
C LEU A 17 -0.72 19.91 7.76
N THR A 18 -1.11 20.42 8.93
CA THR A 18 -0.23 21.09 9.90
C THR A 18 -0.32 20.36 11.26
N PRO A 19 0.61 20.58 12.21
CA PRO A 19 0.58 19.91 13.51
C PRO A 19 -0.69 20.23 14.32
N SER A 20 -1.32 21.39 14.08
CA SER A 20 -2.56 21.79 14.77
C SER A 20 -3.82 21.09 14.26
N GLU A 21 -3.80 20.52 13.05
CA GLU A 21 -4.97 19.82 12.49
C GLU A 21 -5.13 18.38 13.01
N GLY A 22 -4.10 17.83 13.67
CA GLY A 22 -4.12 16.48 14.22
C GLY A 22 -3.93 15.39 13.17
N ASP A 23 -4.70 14.31 13.30
CA ASP A 23 -4.60 13.11 12.46
C ASP A 23 -5.61 13.17 11.30
N LEU A 24 -5.13 12.88 10.09
CA LEU A 24 -5.96 12.76 8.90
C LEU A 24 -6.23 11.29 8.60
N GLU A 25 -7.49 10.88 8.70
CA GLU A 25 -7.92 9.53 8.35
C GLU A 25 -7.96 9.36 6.83
N ILE A 26 -7.29 8.32 6.33
CA ILE A 26 -7.28 7.94 4.91
C ILE A 26 -7.93 6.56 4.80
N PRO A 27 -9.13 6.47 4.20
CA PRO A 27 -9.83 5.20 4.13
C PRO A 27 -9.10 4.22 3.19
N ALA A 28 -9.26 2.92 3.47
CA ALA A 28 -8.77 1.88 2.58
C ALA A 28 -9.27 2.11 1.14
N TRP A 29 -8.41 1.80 0.17
CA TRP A 29 -8.65 1.98 -1.26
C TRP A 29 -8.85 3.43 -1.69
N ALA A 30 -8.44 4.40 -0.86
CA ALA A 30 -8.34 5.79 -1.29
C ALA A 30 -7.03 6.02 -2.03
N ARG A 31 -7.14 6.60 -3.23
CA ARG A 31 -5.97 7.20 -3.87
C ARG A 31 -5.51 8.35 -2.99
N ASN A 32 -4.30 8.24 -2.48
CA ASN A 32 -3.68 9.30 -1.71
C ASN A 32 -2.26 9.58 -2.20
N ARG A 33 -1.80 10.82 -2.01
CA ARG A 33 -0.45 11.25 -2.31
C ARG A 33 -0.03 12.31 -1.31
N VAL A 34 1.10 12.09 -0.66
CA VAL A 34 1.76 13.12 0.12
C VAL A 34 2.63 13.97 -0.81
N ILE A 35 2.48 15.28 -0.71
CA ILE A 35 3.22 16.26 -1.50
C ILE A 35 3.95 17.17 -0.49
N PRO A 36 5.29 17.07 -0.39
CA PRO A 36 6.05 18.00 0.43
C PRO A 36 5.91 19.40 -0.16
N LEU A 37 5.81 20.41 0.70
CA LEU A 37 5.85 21.79 0.23
C LEU A 37 7.27 22.12 -0.27
N PRO A 38 7.40 23.00 -1.28
CA PRO A 38 8.71 23.47 -1.70
C PRO A 38 9.43 24.16 -0.53
N PRO A 39 10.76 24.04 -0.46
CA PRO A 39 11.55 24.78 0.53
C PRO A 39 11.33 26.29 0.33
N SER A 40 11.14 27.01 1.44
CA SER A 40 11.02 28.48 1.47
C SER A 40 11.97 29.01 2.55
N GLU A 41 12.45 30.24 2.42
CA GLU A 41 13.38 30.84 3.40
C GLU A 41 12.82 30.85 4.83
N ASP A 42 11.49 30.93 4.96
CA ASP A 42 10.78 30.86 6.25
C ASP A 42 10.56 29.44 6.80
N ARG A 43 10.90 28.38 6.03
CA ARG A 43 10.71 26.97 6.44
C ARG A 43 12.04 26.32 6.77
N ASN A 44 12.31 26.22 8.08
CA ASN A 44 13.55 25.66 8.61
C ASN A 44 13.70 24.13 8.47
N ALA A 45 12.64 23.38 8.12
CA ALA A 45 12.74 21.93 7.92
C ALA A 45 11.66 21.37 6.98
N PRO A 46 11.97 20.28 6.22
CA PRO A 46 10.94 19.49 5.55
C PRO A 46 9.99 18.89 6.58
N GLY A 47 8.69 18.93 6.30
CA GLY A 47 7.68 18.45 7.25
C GLY A 47 7.83 16.95 7.56
N SER A 48 7.75 16.60 8.85
CA SER A 48 7.80 15.22 9.34
C SER A 48 6.40 14.73 9.71
N TYR A 49 6.08 13.49 9.32
CA TYR A 49 4.79 12.87 9.58
C TYR A 49 4.97 11.40 9.93
N SER A 50 3.98 10.84 10.63
CA SER A 50 3.87 9.41 10.90
C SER A 50 2.58 8.89 10.28
N MET A 51 2.60 7.66 9.79
CA MET A 51 1.42 6.94 9.32
C MET A 51 1.10 5.86 10.34
N VAL A 52 -0.10 5.94 10.93
CA VAL A 52 -0.60 4.94 11.85
C VAL A 52 -1.67 4.14 11.11
N PRO A 53 -1.50 2.82 10.94
CA PRO A 53 -2.50 2.02 10.25
C PRO A 53 -3.71 1.82 11.17
N GLU A 54 -4.91 2.02 10.63
CA GLU A 54 -6.16 1.67 11.30
C GLU A 54 -6.25 0.15 11.45
N GLN A 55 -6.68 -0.36 12.61
CA GLN A 55 -6.87 -1.80 12.84
C GLN A 55 -7.98 -2.34 11.93
N SER A 56 -7.60 -2.88 10.78
CA SER A 56 -8.51 -3.50 9.84
C SER A 56 -7.88 -4.73 9.17
N ASP A 57 -8.66 -5.47 8.39
CA ASP A 57 -8.12 -6.56 7.59
C ASP A 57 -7.15 -6.06 6.49
N TYR A 58 -7.27 -4.80 6.09
CA TYR A 58 -6.53 -4.18 5.00
C TYR A 58 -5.62 -3.07 5.52
N MET A 59 -4.35 -3.40 5.76
CA MET A 59 -3.43 -2.49 6.42
C MET A 59 -2.13 -2.32 5.62
N LEU A 60 -1.77 -1.06 5.38
CA LEU A 60 -0.42 -0.64 5.03
C LEU A 60 0.42 -0.55 6.31
N ASP A 61 0.71 -1.71 6.89
CA ASP A 61 1.48 -1.81 8.13
C ASP A 61 2.89 -2.37 7.89
N ALA A 62 3.64 -2.57 8.96
CA ALA A 62 5.00 -3.10 8.91
C ALA A 62 5.09 -4.39 8.09
N ILE A 63 4.13 -5.32 8.24
CA ILE A 63 4.12 -6.60 7.52
C ILE A 63 3.98 -6.38 6.01
N PHE A 64 3.09 -5.48 5.58
CA PHE A 64 2.97 -5.11 4.17
C PHE A 64 4.29 -4.54 3.64
N TYR A 65 4.87 -3.55 4.33
CA TYR A 65 6.09 -2.89 3.87
C TYR A 65 7.31 -3.81 3.86
N GLU A 66 7.46 -4.69 4.85
CA GLU A 66 8.50 -5.72 4.89
C GLU A 66 8.45 -6.57 3.61
N ASN A 67 7.29 -7.15 3.31
CA ASN A 67 7.13 -8.00 2.14
C ASN A 67 7.29 -7.23 0.83
N TYR A 68 6.71 -6.03 0.74
CA TYR A 68 6.77 -5.21 -0.45
C TYR A 68 8.21 -4.77 -0.77
N TYR A 69 8.96 -4.27 0.21
CA TYR A 69 10.34 -3.84 -0.03
C TYR A 69 11.27 -5.02 -0.29
N ARG A 70 11.11 -6.15 0.41
CA ARG A 70 11.87 -7.37 0.10
C ARG A 70 11.60 -7.87 -1.32
N TYR A 71 10.35 -7.82 -1.75
CA TYR A 71 9.99 -8.16 -3.12
C TYR A 71 10.66 -7.21 -4.13
N MET A 72 10.61 -5.90 -3.89
CA MET A 72 11.24 -4.91 -4.77
C MET A 72 12.76 -5.10 -4.84
N ASP A 73 13.41 -5.37 -3.72
CA ASP A 73 14.85 -5.67 -3.66
C ASP A 73 15.19 -6.90 -4.51
N HIS A 74 14.42 -7.99 -4.38
CA HIS A 74 14.61 -9.20 -5.16
C HIS A 74 14.33 -9.00 -6.66
N ALA A 75 13.25 -8.30 -7.00
CA ALA A 75 12.83 -8.06 -8.38
C ALA A 75 13.79 -7.11 -9.13
N LEU A 76 14.39 -6.14 -8.43
CA LEU A 76 15.28 -5.12 -8.99
C LEU A 76 16.77 -5.43 -8.81
N ALA A 77 17.12 -6.50 -8.09
CA ALA A 77 18.51 -6.93 -7.95
C ALA A 77 19.15 -7.22 -9.32
N PRO A 78 20.49 -7.08 -9.46
CA PRO A 78 21.19 -7.48 -10.67
C PRO A 78 20.91 -8.95 -11.00
N GLY A 79 20.29 -9.21 -12.17
CA GLY A 79 19.88 -10.55 -12.58
C GLY A 79 18.51 -11.01 -12.06
N GLY A 80 17.75 -10.14 -11.39
CA GLY A 80 16.38 -10.39 -10.98
C GLY A 80 15.41 -10.47 -12.18
N GLU A 81 14.26 -11.09 -11.95
CA GLU A 81 13.24 -11.34 -12.99
C GLU A 81 12.44 -10.08 -13.38
N GLY A 82 12.66 -8.95 -12.71
CA GLY A 82 11.90 -7.73 -12.88
C GLY A 82 10.59 -7.70 -12.08
N ILE A 83 9.92 -6.55 -12.10
CA ILE A 83 8.68 -6.35 -11.35
C ILE A 83 7.51 -7.01 -12.08
N SER A 84 6.90 -8.01 -11.44
CA SER A 84 5.62 -8.61 -11.84
C SER A 84 4.48 -7.75 -11.31
N VAL A 85 3.72 -7.17 -12.24
CA VAL A 85 2.52 -6.37 -11.92
C VAL A 85 1.50 -7.19 -11.13
N ILE A 86 1.35 -8.48 -11.43
CA ILE A 86 0.40 -9.36 -10.75
C ILE A 86 0.79 -9.52 -9.27
N GLN A 87 2.08 -9.70 -8.97
CA GLN A 87 2.58 -9.80 -7.60
C GLN A 87 2.34 -8.49 -6.83
N VAL A 88 2.63 -7.34 -7.46
CA VAL A 88 2.35 -6.02 -6.86
C VAL A 88 0.87 -5.85 -6.56
N LEU A 89 -0.02 -6.22 -7.49
CA LEU A 89 -1.46 -6.18 -7.27
C LEU A 89 -1.92 -7.14 -6.15
N CYS A 90 -1.29 -8.31 -6.02
CA CYS A 90 -1.56 -9.25 -4.95
C CYS A 90 -1.23 -8.65 -3.56
N MET A 91 -0.05 -8.03 -3.43
CA MET A 91 0.35 -7.33 -2.21
C MET A 91 -0.56 -6.13 -1.93
N PHE A 92 -0.87 -5.33 -2.95
CA PHE A 92 -1.70 -4.14 -2.82
C PHE A 92 -3.14 -4.46 -2.43
N ASP A 93 -3.71 -5.56 -2.92
CA ASP A 93 -5.04 -6.03 -2.51
C ASP A 93 -5.12 -6.21 -1.00
N ARG A 94 -4.08 -6.80 -0.40
CA ARG A 94 -4.05 -7.02 1.04
C ARG A 94 -3.67 -5.78 1.84
N GLY A 95 -2.88 -4.88 1.26
CA GLY A 95 -2.61 -3.56 1.83
C GLY A 95 -3.81 -2.60 1.76
N GLY A 96 -4.92 -2.97 1.10
CA GLY A 96 -6.03 -2.05 0.86
C GLY A 96 -5.65 -0.90 -0.06
N SER A 97 -4.69 -1.12 -0.95
CA SER A 97 -4.16 -0.11 -1.87
C SER A 97 -4.41 -0.53 -3.31
N CYS A 98 -4.27 0.41 -4.24
CA CYS A 98 -4.46 0.15 -5.66
C CYS A 98 -3.56 1.04 -6.51
N LEU A 99 -3.30 0.62 -7.74
CA LEU A 99 -2.45 1.39 -8.65
C LEU A 99 -3.14 2.70 -9.05
N ALA A 100 -2.41 3.81 -9.03
CA ALA A 100 -2.94 5.07 -9.51
C ALA A 100 -3.00 5.09 -11.05
N LEU A 101 -4.12 4.66 -11.62
CA LEU A 101 -4.36 4.75 -13.06
C LEU A 101 -4.45 6.23 -13.52
N PRO A 102 -4.01 6.54 -14.76
CA PRO A 102 -4.05 7.90 -15.31
C PRO A 102 -5.44 8.55 -15.22
N ASN A 103 -5.48 9.86 -14.97
CA ASN A 103 -6.72 10.63 -14.88
C ASN A 103 -7.50 10.69 -16.20
N SER A 104 -6.87 10.35 -17.32
CA SER A 104 -7.52 10.26 -18.64
C SER A 104 -8.52 9.10 -18.74
N ILE A 105 -8.45 8.12 -17.83
CA ILE A 105 -9.37 6.98 -17.81
C ILE A 105 -10.59 7.32 -16.94
N PRO A 106 -11.82 7.26 -17.47
CA PRO A 106 -13.02 7.49 -16.66
C PRO A 106 -13.15 6.39 -15.61
N PHE A 107 -13.60 6.75 -14.41
CA PHE A 107 -13.74 5.81 -13.27
C PHE A 107 -12.43 5.07 -12.91
N SER A 108 -11.28 5.69 -13.19
CA SER A 108 -9.94 5.11 -12.98
C SER A 108 -9.72 4.51 -11.59
N LEU A 109 -10.31 5.09 -10.53
CA LEU A 109 -10.24 4.52 -9.19
C LEU A 109 -11.01 3.19 -9.09
N THR A 110 -12.25 3.15 -9.57
CA THR A 110 -13.07 1.93 -9.57
C THR A 110 -12.41 0.84 -10.40
N LEU A 111 -11.88 1.20 -11.58
CA LEU A 111 -11.16 0.26 -12.42
C LEU A 111 -9.90 -0.27 -11.74
N SER A 112 -9.14 0.61 -11.07
CA SER A 112 -7.96 0.19 -10.34
C SER A 112 -8.28 -0.78 -9.20
N LYS A 113 -9.31 -0.49 -8.40
CA LYS A 113 -9.80 -1.42 -7.36
C LYS A 113 -10.20 -2.76 -7.97
N ALA A 114 -10.97 -2.75 -9.05
CA ALA A 114 -11.40 -3.96 -9.74
C ALA A 114 -10.20 -4.76 -10.28
N MET A 115 -9.21 -4.09 -10.88
CA MET A 115 -7.99 -4.73 -11.36
C MET A 115 -7.20 -5.36 -10.20
N THR A 116 -7.03 -4.65 -9.09
CA THR A 116 -6.34 -5.19 -7.92
C THR A 116 -7.03 -6.44 -7.37
N VAL A 117 -8.36 -6.45 -7.29
CA VAL A 117 -9.10 -7.64 -6.83
C VAL A 117 -9.00 -8.78 -7.85
N VAL A 118 -9.29 -8.53 -9.13
CA VAL A 118 -9.33 -9.59 -10.15
C VAL A 118 -7.94 -10.17 -10.41
N PHE A 119 -6.95 -9.31 -10.64
CA PHE A 119 -5.60 -9.77 -10.96
C PHE A 119 -4.80 -10.14 -9.71
N GLY A 120 -4.92 -9.38 -8.62
CA GLY A 120 -4.17 -9.66 -7.40
C GLY A 120 -4.75 -10.82 -6.60
N ARG A 121 -6.05 -10.77 -6.26
CA ARG A 121 -6.68 -11.76 -5.39
C ARG A 121 -7.01 -13.06 -6.11
N TRP A 122 -7.50 -13.03 -7.35
CA TRP A 122 -7.94 -14.24 -8.04
C TRP A 122 -6.84 -14.83 -8.90
N LEU A 123 -6.36 -14.09 -9.90
CA LEU A 123 -5.34 -14.60 -10.83
C LEU A 123 -3.98 -14.77 -10.15
N GLY A 124 -3.58 -13.82 -9.30
CA GLY A 124 -2.33 -13.88 -8.56
C GLY A 124 -2.22 -15.16 -7.75
N VAL A 125 -3.25 -15.42 -6.93
CA VAL A 125 -3.34 -16.67 -6.17
C VAL A 125 -3.28 -17.87 -7.11
N ILE A 126 -4.06 -17.93 -8.19
CA ILE A 126 -4.02 -19.09 -9.11
C ILE A 126 -2.61 -19.34 -9.66
N LEU A 127 -1.86 -18.28 -9.96
CA LEU A 127 -0.48 -18.34 -10.47
C LEU A 127 0.57 -18.63 -9.39
N GLY A 128 0.17 -18.75 -8.12
CA GLY A 128 1.06 -19.03 -6.99
C GLY A 128 1.64 -17.79 -6.31
N TYR A 129 1.22 -16.59 -6.73
CA TYR A 129 1.57 -15.35 -6.04
C TYR A 129 0.82 -15.26 -4.71
N GLN A 130 1.52 -14.74 -3.71
CA GLN A 130 0.98 -14.56 -2.37
C GLN A 130 1.29 -13.16 -1.84
N PRO A 131 0.42 -12.57 -1.01
CA PRO A 131 0.63 -11.23 -0.48
C PRO A 131 1.76 -11.18 0.56
N TYR A 132 1.94 -12.27 1.33
CA TYR A 132 2.94 -12.36 2.39
C TYR A 132 3.77 -13.63 2.22
N TYR A 133 5.09 -13.47 2.22
CA TYR A 133 6.06 -14.54 2.14
C TYR A 133 6.63 -14.82 3.53
N LYS A 134 6.77 -16.10 3.84
CA LYS A 134 7.20 -16.61 5.14
C LYS A 134 8.60 -16.16 5.53
N GLU A 135 9.46 -16.01 4.54
CA GLU A 135 10.86 -15.64 4.62
C GLU A 135 11.07 -14.13 4.81
N TRP A 136 10.07 -13.32 4.45
CA TRP A 136 10.16 -11.85 4.52
C TRP A 136 9.38 -11.26 5.68
N THR A 137 8.48 -12.04 6.29
CA THR A 137 7.56 -11.56 7.31
C THR A 137 8.08 -11.84 8.72
N THR A 138 8.23 -10.79 9.53
CA THR A 138 8.58 -10.90 10.95
C THR A 138 7.41 -11.45 11.79
N ASP A 139 6.23 -10.83 11.67
CA ASP A 139 5.02 -11.24 12.40
C ASP A 139 4.17 -12.21 11.57
N ARG A 140 4.48 -13.48 11.73
CA ARG A 140 3.89 -14.58 10.95
C ARG A 140 2.45 -14.87 11.34
N GLU A 141 2.09 -14.69 12.60
CA GLU A 141 0.75 -15.05 13.07
C GLU A 141 -0.28 -14.06 12.53
N THR A 142 0.04 -12.77 12.56
CA THR A 142 -0.81 -11.74 11.93
C THR A 142 -0.92 -11.95 10.41
N ALA A 143 0.18 -12.28 9.74
CA ALA A 143 0.14 -12.56 8.29
C ALA A 143 -0.72 -13.79 7.94
N LYS A 144 -0.63 -14.88 8.73
CA LYS A 144 -1.49 -16.05 8.56
C LYS A 144 -2.95 -15.73 8.82
N GLN A 145 -3.25 -15.03 9.91
CA GLN A 145 -4.61 -14.60 10.23
C GLN A 145 -5.22 -13.82 9.07
N ARG A 146 -4.45 -12.87 8.51
CA ARG A 146 -4.88 -12.08 7.35
C ARG A 146 -5.08 -12.91 6.09
N MET A 147 -4.17 -13.83 5.79
CA MET A 147 -4.33 -14.74 4.64
C MET A 147 -5.52 -15.70 4.83
N SER A 148 -5.91 -15.99 6.07
CA SER A 148 -7.05 -16.87 6.35
C SER A 148 -8.42 -16.22 6.08
N THR A 149 -8.51 -14.89 5.98
CA THR A 149 -9.81 -14.21 5.78
C THR A 149 -10.38 -14.37 4.37
N SER A 150 -9.59 -14.85 3.41
CA SER A 150 -10.02 -15.10 2.04
C SER A 150 -9.76 -16.55 1.64
N ILE A 151 -10.77 -17.19 1.06
CA ILE A 151 -10.72 -18.60 0.62
C ILE A 151 -9.59 -18.84 -0.38
N PHE A 152 -9.23 -17.83 -1.17
CA PHE A 152 -8.15 -17.91 -2.15
C PHE A 152 -6.79 -17.95 -1.48
N THR A 153 -6.55 -17.09 -0.50
CA THR A 153 -5.25 -16.98 0.19
C THR A 153 -5.10 -17.97 1.34
N SER A 154 -6.19 -18.55 1.84
CA SER A 154 -6.17 -19.47 2.98
C SER A 154 -5.35 -20.73 2.73
N ARG A 155 -5.14 -21.12 1.47
CA ARG A 155 -4.31 -22.28 1.10
C ARG A 155 -2.84 -22.10 1.50
N PHE A 156 -2.31 -20.87 1.43
CA PHE A 156 -0.92 -20.55 1.73
C PHE A 156 -0.62 -20.46 3.24
N VAL A 157 -1.64 -20.61 4.09
CA VAL A 157 -1.48 -20.62 5.56
C VAL A 157 -0.93 -21.98 6.03
N ARG A 158 -1.18 -23.05 5.27
CA ARG A 158 -0.85 -24.44 5.63
C ARG A 158 0.49 -24.93 5.08
N ASP A 159 0.87 -24.46 3.90
CA ASP A 159 2.23 -24.60 3.35
C ASP A 159 3.19 -23.76 4.18
#